data_AF-W1Y1K3-F1
#
_entry.id   AF-W1Y1K3-F1
#
_cell.length_a   1.000
_cell.length_b   1.000
_cell.length_c   1.000
_cell.angle_alpha   90.00
_cell.angle_beta   90.00
_cell.angle_gamma   90.00
#
_symmetry.space_group_name_H-M   'P 1'
#
loop_
_entity.id
_entity.type
_entity.pdbx_description
1 polymer ?
#
loop_
_entity_poly.entity_id
_entity_poly.type
_entity_poly.pdbx_seq_one_letter_code
_entity_poly.pdbx_strand_id
1 'polypeptide(L)' 'VRPCFGARLVQEGNRLHYLADRAGIRGLFSDADAYHLDQAFPLLMKQLELMLTSGELNPRHQHTVTLYAKGLTCEADP' A
#
# COMPACT_ATOMS: atom_id res chain seq x y z
N VAL A 1 10.09 7.16 -9.00
CA VAL A 1 8.88 7.35 -9.85
C VAL A 1 8.12 8.58 -9.35
N ARG A 2 7.55 9.39 -10.25
CA ARG A 2 6.63 10.50 -9.93
C ARG A 2 5.49 10.47 -10.97
N PRO A 3 4.22 10.66 -10.58
CA PRO A 3 3.73 10.87 -9.21
C PRO A 3 3.81 9.60 -8.34
N CYS A 4 3.83 9.75 -7.01
CA CYS A 4 3.74 8.62 -6.08
C CYS A 4 2.93 8.95 -4.82
N PHE A 5 2.23 7.94 -4.30
CA PHE A 5 1.51 7.97 -3.03
C PHE A 5 2.25 7.08 -2.04
N GLY A 6 2.47 7.56 -0.83
CA GLY A 6 3.09 6.81 0.26
C GLY A 6 2.26 6.94 1.52
N ALA A 7 2.12 5.86 2.26
CA ALA A 7 1.42 5.84 3.53
C ALA A 7 2.12 4.92 4.52
N ARG A 8 2.22 5.34 5.77
CA ARG A 8 2.64 4.45 6.86
C ARG A 8 1.41 3.88 7.55
N LEU A 9 1.15 2.60 7.30
CA LEU A 9 0.03 1.87 7.87
C LEU A 9 0.32 1.47 9.32
N VAL A 10 -0.73 1.31 10.12
CA VAL A 10 -0.63 0.74 11.48
C VAL A 10 -1.11 -0.69 11.44
N GLN A 11 -0.26 -1.61 11.89
CA GLN A 11 -0.61 -3.03 11.95
C GLN A 11 -1.16 -3.41 13.33
N GLU A 12 -2.31 -4.07 13.35
CA GLU A 12 -2.90 -4.70 14.53
C GLU A 12 -3.13 -6.19 14.24
N GLY A 13 -2.22 -7.05 14.69
CA GLY A 13 -2.20 -8.45 14.27
C GLY A 13 -1.99 -8.55 12.76
N ASN A 14 -2.96 -9.12 12.04
CA ASN A 14 -2.91 -9.21 10.57
C ASN A 14 -3.76 -8.14 9.87
N ARG A 15 -4.27 -7.15 10.62
CA ARG A 15 -5.06 -6.04 10.07
C ARG A 15 -4.20 -4.81 9.87
N LEU A 16 -4.50 -4.05 8.82
CA LEU A 16 -3.81 -2.82 8.46
C LEU A 16 -4.77 -1.64 8.53
N HIS A 17 -4.37 -0.61 9.27
CA HIS A 17 -5.12 0.62 9.45
C HIS A 17 -4.45 1.75 8.69
N TYR A 18 -5.21 2.35 7.78
CA TYR A 18 -4.80 3.55 7.06
C TYR A 18 -5.03 4.78 7.94
N LEU A 19 -4.02 5.64 8.01
CA LEU A 19 -4.05 6.91 8.73
C LEU A 19 -3.65 8.04 7.78
N ALA A 20 -4.59 8.94 7.50
CA ALA A 20 -4.40 9.99 6.51
C ALA A 20 -3.31 11.01 6.91
N ASP A 21 -3.10 11.22 8.22
CA ASP A 21 -2.02 12.05 8.76
C ASP A 21 -0.62 11.44 8.55
N ARG A 22 -0.56 10.15 8.21
CA ARG A 22 0.68 9.42 7.88
C ARG A 22 0.80 9.10 6.40
N ALA A 23 0.00 9.75 5.57
CA ALA A 23 0.00 9.59 4.13
C ALA A 23 0.41 10.88 3.42
N GLY A 24 1.01 10.74 2.25
CA GLY A 24 1.45 11.86 1.45
C GLY A 24 1.56 11.51 -0.01
N ILE A 25 1.40 12.53 -0.85
CA ILE A 25 1.57 12.45 -2.29
C ILE A 25 2.79 13.28 -2.68
N ARG A 26 3.65 12.71 -3.52
CA ARG A 26 4.78 13.42 -4.12
C ARG A 26 4.55 13.54 -5.62
N GLY A 27 4.42 14.78 -6.10
CA GLY A 27 4.03 15.08 -7.48
C GLY A 27 2.53 15.35 -7.59
N LEU A 28 2.02 15.40 -8.81
CA LEU A 28 0.60 15.60 -9.08
C LEU A 28 0.06 14.38 -9.82
N PHE A 29 -0.93 13.72 -9.23
CA PHE A 29 -1.70 12.69 -9.93
C PHE A 29 -2.66 13.37 -10.92
N SER A 30 -2.81 12.78 -12.11
CA SER A 30 -3.93 13.16 -12.98
C SER A 30 -5.25 12.64 -12.36
N ASP A 31 -6.40 13.18 -12.78
CA ASP A 31 -7.70 12.71 -12.31
C ASP A 31 -7.90 11.21 -12.57
N ALA A 32 -7.40 10.72 -13.71
CA ALA A 32 -7.45 9.30 -14.05
C ALA A 32 -6.58 8.44 -13.12
N ASP A 33 -5.37 8.90 -12.79
CA ASP A 33 -4.48 8.17 -11.88
C ASP A 33 -4.98 8.20 -10.44
N ALA A 34 -5.57 9.32 -10.00
CA ALA A 34 -6.22 9.43 -8.71
C ALA A 34 -7.40 8.47 -8.60
N TYR A 35 -8.24 8.39 -9.64
CA TYR A 35 -9.33 7.42 -9.70
C TYR A 35 -8.84 5.98 -9.63
N HIS A 36 -7.77 5.63 -10.35
CA HIS A 36 -7.16 4.30 -10.25
C HIS A 36 -6.61 4.02 -8.85
N LEU A 37 -6.01 5.01 -8.19
CA LEU A 37 -5.50 4.88 -6.82
C LEU A 37 -6.64 4.59 -5.84
N ASP A 38 -7.75 5.31 -5.93
CA ASP A 38 -8.93 5.11 -5.07
C ASP A 38 -9.52 3.70 -5.23
N GLN A 39 -9.48 3.14 -6.44
CA GLN A 39 -9.93 1.77 -6.69
C GLN A 39 -8.92 0.70 -6.25
N ALA A 40 -7.63 0.96 -6.45
CA ALA A 40 -6.57 -0.01 -6.15
C ALA A 40 -6.27 -0.08 -4.65
N PHE A 41 -6.35 1.03 -3.93
CA PHE A 41 -5.90 1.12 -2.55
C PHE A 41 -6.61 0.10 -1.62
N PRO A 42 -7.95 -0.08 -1.66
CA PRO A 42 -8.61 -1.11 -0.86
C PRO A 42 -8.21 -2.54 -1.23
N LEU A 43 -7.88 -2.79 -2.51
CA LEU A 43 -7.42 -4.10 -2.98
C LEU A 43 -6.01 -4.41 -2.46
N LEU A 44 -5.11 -3.42 -2.56
CA LEU A 44 -3.75 -3.49 -2.05
C LEU A 44 -3.75 -3.72 -0.53
N MET A 45 -4.56 -2.97 0.22
CA MET A 45 -4.72 -3.15 1.67
C MET A 45 -5.08 -4.59 2.03
N LYS A 46 -6.12 -5.14 1.39
CA LYS A 46 -6.54 -6.54 1.63
C LYS A 46 -5.47 -7.55 1.26
N GLN A 47 -4.75 -7.31 0.17
CA GLN A 47 -3.69 -8.22 -0.26
C GLN A 47 -2.51 -8.22 0.72
N LEU A 48 -2.15 -7.05 1.26
CA LEU A 48 -1.13 -6.95 2.32
C LEU A 48 -1.57 -7.66 3.61
N GLU A 49 -2.83 -7.53 4.03
CA GLU A 49 -3.38 -8.28 5.19
C GLU A 49 -3.34 -9.81 4.98
N LEU A 50 -3.62 -10.26 3.75
CA LEU A 50 -3.48 -11.68 3.39
C LEU A 50 -2.02 -12.13 3.43
N MET A 51 -1.08 -11.31 2.96
CA MET A 51 0.35 -11.61 3.03
C MET A 51 0.89 -11.64 4.47
N LEU A 52 0.36 -10.80 5.35
CA LEU A 52 0.63 -10.89 6.80
C LEU A 52 0.11 -12.22 7.37
N THR A 53 -1.04 -12.68 6.89
CA THR A 53 -1.65 -13.93 7.35
C THR A 53 -0.91 -15.17 6.84
N SER A 54 -0.41 -15.14 5.60
CA SER A 54 0.39 -16.23 5.04
C SER A 54 1.84 -16.23 5.52
N GLY A 55 2.32 -15.10 6.05
CA GLY A 55 3.70 -14.89 6.49
C GLY A 55 4.66 -14.46 5.38
N GLU A 56 4.16 -14.21 4.17
CA GLU A 56 4.95 -13.62 3.08
C GLU A 56 5.40 -12.20 3.43
N LEU A 57 4.54 -11.43 4.10
CA LEU A 57 4.91 -10.19 4.75
C LEU A 57 5.09 -10.47 6.24
N ASN A 58 6.31 -10.30 6.75
CA ASN A 58 6.64 -10.62 8.13
C ASN A 58 7.26 -9.41 8.84
N PRO A 59 6.61 -8.86 9.89
CA PRO A 59 7.11 -7.69 10.64
C PRO A 59 8.49 -7.88 11.28
N ARG A 60 8.95 -9.12 11.43
CA ARG A 60 10.25 -9.44 12.03
C ARG A 60 11.37 -9.52 10.99
N HIS A 61 11.05 -9.51 9.70
CA HIS A 61 12.00 -9.65 8.62
C HIS A 61 11.87 -8.49 7.65
N GLN A 62 12.91 -7.67 7.56
CA GLN A 62 12.92 -6.57 6.61
C GLN A 62 13.00 -7.11 5.19
N HIS A 63 11.90 -7.00 4.45
CA HIS A 63 11.82 -7.30 3.04
C HIS A 63 10.74 -6.47 2.38
N THR A 64 10.97 -6.06 1.13
CA THR A 64 10.00 -5.30 0.35
C THR A 64 9.23 -6.24 -0.57
N VAL A 65 7.91 -6.19 -0.51
CA VAL A 65 7.03 -6.88 -1.45
C VAL A 65 6.54 -5.91 -2.51
N THR A 66 6.41 -6.39 -3.75
CA THR A 66 5.86 -5.61 -4.87
C THR A 66 4.53 -6.20 -5.31
N LEU A 67 3.49 -5.37 -5.29
CA LEU A 67 2.13 -5.69 -5.71
C LEU A 67 1.76 -4.89 -6.95
N TYR A 68 0.90 -5.46 -7.79
CA TYR A 68 0.37 -4.81 -8.98
C TYR A 68 -1.15 -4.82 -8.95
N ALA A 69 -1.76 -3.64 -9.02
CA ALA A 69 -3.21 -3.50 -9.04
C ALA A 69 -3.61 -2.31 -9.91
N LYS A 70 -4.53 -2.51 -10.86
CA LYS A 70 -5.09 -1.44 -11.71
C LYS A 70 -4.03 -0.58 -12.42
N GLY A 71 -2.93 -1.20 -12.87
CA GLY A 71 -1.84 -0.49 -13.53
C GLY A 71 -0.93 0.30 -12.59
N LEU A 72 -1.15 0.21 -11.27
CA LEU A 72 -0.28 0.76 -10.24
C LEU A 72 0.64 -0.32 -9.69
N THR A 73 1.85 0.10 -9.35
CA THR A 73 2.83 -0.70 -8.60
C THR A 73 2.85 -0.20 -7.16
N CYS A 74 2.71 -1.12 -6.21
CA CYS A 74 2.79 -0.85 -4.78
C CYS A 74 3.97 -1.60 -4.19
N GLU A 75 4.87 -0.86 -3.55
CA GLU A 75 5.95 -1.42 -2.75
C GLU A 75 5.55 -1.31 -1.29
N ALA A 76 5.69 -2.39 -0.53
CA ALA A 76 5.39 -2.41 0.90
C ALA A 76 6.51 -3.10 1.67
N ASP A 77 6.97 -2.47 2.72
CA ASP A 77 7.97 -2.97 3.66
C ASP A 77 7.43 -2.87 5.11
N PRO A 78 7.74 -3.87 5.99
CA PRO A 78 7.36 -3.84 7.41
C PRO A 78 8.20 -2.92 8.29
#